data_AF-A0A812KP39-F1
#
_entry.id   AF-A0A812KP39-F1
#
_cell.length_a   1.000
_cell.length_b   1.000
_cell.length_c   1.000
_cell.angle_alpha   90.00
_cell.angle_beta   90.00
_cell.angle_gamma   90.00
#
_symmetry.space_group_name_H-M   'P 1'
#
loop_
_entity.id
_entity.type
_entity.pdbx_description
1 polymer ?
#
loop_
_entity_poly.entity_id
_entity_poly.type
_entity_poly.pdbx_seq_one_letter_code
_entity_poly.pdbx_strand_id
1 'polypeptide(L)'
;MVFALRSRYPEFPAENEGEKPHSFTRVLLNTVQNEFESLPTTFEPSDEDRKKFENPEDLNIEMKKRKGKMLANMKFIGNLFLRQLLAVKVIGQVVHDLIGIKQGENPLPEEHMIECVCELLQAIGFTLDETQQGESLMNSFAARLKDLSGVRNNGRHAYSKRIQFQIDGLLELRKNKWMKKLFKEQAKTKKAVQEEQEREQRNHGGKVGPDNMFSVQTVGVRPAYMDEIASQKKRTKAADGGNSKPKFDQAYVKKICQYYGEDQQGDTLQEDWAKAQPTKEETKQGLDWLLDSGFDDRSKQDVTAQVIAELVKRRLIPWDMLKDNLSARLESLSDMMMDVPHADGFVHALMARLFMLGDAFNSVVLKALQAFVSHGDDETKKLGWNLLAGIIKKLKTERADMVPKVLQKSDFLSIAATARGCSSQEAKKQLESL
;
A
#
# COMPACT_ATOMS: atom_id res chain seq x y z
N MET A 1 -3.03 -7.36 22.11
CA MET A 1 -3.61 -8.71 21.93
C MET A 1 -3.48 -9.21 20.49
N VAL A 2 -4.18 -8.64 19.50
CA VAL A 2 -4.13 -9.09 18.07
C VAL A 2 -2.71 -9.22 17.52
N PHE A 3 -1.85 -8.23 17.78
CA PHE A 3 -0.44 -8.27 17.36
C PHE A 3 0.36 -9.43 18.00
N ALA A 4 0.09 -9.74 19.27
CA ALA A 4 0.72 -10.86 19.96
C ALA A 4 0.22 -12.21 19.42
N LEU A 5 -1.06 -12.28 19.02
CA LEU A 5 -1.64 -13.46 18.39
C LEU A 5 -1.02 -13.73 17.02
N ARG A 6 -0.87 -12.72 16.16
CA ARG A 6 -0.14 -12.86 14.87
C ARG A 6 1.25 -13.45 15.07
N SER A 7 1.95 -13.02 16.13
CA SER A 7 3.32 -13.46 16.40
C SER A 7 3.39 -14.90 16.92
N ARG A 8 2.37 -15.36 17.64
CA ARG A 8 2.31 -16.73 18.21
C ARG A 8 1.67 -17.75 17.28
N TYR A 9 0.73 -17.31 16.45
CA TYR A 9 -0.05 -18.13 15.52
C TYR A 9 -0.05 -17.45 14.15
N PRO A 10 1.03 -17.59 13.37
CA PRO A 10 1.14 -16.93 12.07
C PRO A 10 0.24 -17.56 11.00
N GLU A 11 -0.09 -18.84 11.14
CA GLU A 11 -0.93 -19.61 10.21
C GLU A 11 -1.91 -20.51 10.98
N PHE A 12 -3.04 -20.77 10.34
CA PHE A 12 -4.08 -21.68 10.77
C PHE A 12 -4.21 -22.82 9.75
N PRO A 13 -4.41 -24.07 10.20
CA PRO A 13 -4.64 -25.20 9.30
C PRO A 13 -5.89 -24.97 8.45
N ALA A 14 -5.92 -25.54 7.24
CA ALA A 14 -7.08 -25.48 6.39
C ALA A 14 -8.24 -26.33 6.95
N GLU A 15 -9.49 -25.91 6.72
CA GLU A 15 -10.67 -26.63 7.22
C GLU A 15 -10.91 -27.96 6.48
N ASN A 16 -10.48 -28.04 5.21
CA ASN A 16 -10.64 -29.23 4.36
C ASN A 16 -9.27 -29.81 3.93
N GLU A 17 -9.18 -31.14 3.81
CA GLU A 17 -8.00 -31.80 3.25
C GLU A 17 -7.76 -31.37 1.79
N GLY A 18 -6.58 -30.79 1.52
CA GLY A 18 -6.17 -30.31 0.19
C GLY A 18 -6.24 -28.79 0.02
N GLU A 19 -6.81 -28.04 0.97
CA GLU A 19 -6.80 -26.58 0.95
C GLU A 19 -5.52 -25.98 1.56
N LYS A 20 -5.18 -24.76 1.13
CA LYS A 20 -3.99 -24.06 1.63
C LYS A 20 -4.23 -23.49 3.05
N PRO A 21 -3.25 -23.57 3.97
CA PRO A 21 -3.33 -22.93 5.27
C PRO A 21 -3.67 -21.44 5.17
N HIS A 22 -4.47 -20.93 6.12
CA HIS A 22 -4.82 -19.52 6.18
C HIS A 22 -3.83 -18.76 7.06
N SER A 23 -3.20 -17.72 6.54
CA SER A 23 -2.37 -16.86 7.38
C SER A 23 -3.22 -16.03 8.34
N PHE A 24 -2.70 -15.74 9.53
CA PHE A 24 -3.35 -14.86 10.50
C PHE A 24 -3.70 -13.51 9.90
N THR A 25 -2.79 -12.96 9.09
CA THR A 25 -3.00 -11.70 8.40
C THR A 25 -4.19 -11.80 7.44
N ARG A 26 -4.33 -12.90 6.70
CA ARG A 26 -5.47 -13.12 5.79
C ARG A 26 -6.79 -13.25 6.55
N VAL A 27 -6.82 -14.01 7.64
CA VAL A 27 -8.01 -14.14 8.49
C VAL A 27 -8.39 -12.79 9.08
N LEU A 28 -7.43 -12.06 9.66
CA LEU A 28 -7.66 -10.73 10.22
C LEU A 28 -8.19 -9.76 9.16
N LEU A 29 -7.59 -9.75 7.97
CA LEU A 29 -8.04 -8.90 6.86
C LEU A 29 -9.48 -9.22 6.45
N ASN A 30 -9.80 -10.50 6.26
CA ASN A 30 -11.15 -10.93 5.92
C ASN A 30 -12.16 -10.57 7.01
N THR A 31 -11.81 -10.77 8.28
CA THR A 31 -12.68 -10.38 9.41
C THR A 31 -12.90 -8.88 9.45
N VAL A 32 -11.84 -8.08 9.28
CA VAL A 32 -11.95 -6.61 9.27
C VAL A 32 -12.78 -6.13 8.08
N GLN A 33 -12.61 -6.76 6.91
CA GLN A 33 -13.39 -6.46 5.71
C GLN A 33 -14.87 -6.80 5.91
N ASN A 34 -15.18 -8.01 6.39
CA ASN A 34 -16.55 -8.42 6.67
C ASN A 34 -17.21 -7.49 7.70
N GLU A 35 -16.49 -7.12 8.77
CA GLU A 35 -17.00 -6.17 9.77
C GLU A 35 -17.24 -4.80 9.15
N PHE A 36 -16.36 -4.30 8.28
CA PHE A 36 -16.54 -3.02 7.59
C PHE A 36 -17.73 -3.05 6.62
N GLU A 37 -17.88 -4.10 5.82
CA GLU A 37 -18.99 -4.29 4.89
C GLU A 37 -20.33 -4.51 5.61
N SER A 38 -20.29 -5.03 6.84
CA SER A 38 -21.48 -5.19 7.70
C SER A 38 -21.93 -3.88 8.36
N LEU A 39 -21.16 -2.79 8.23
CA LEU A 39 -21.51 -1.52 8.86
C LEU A 39 -22.74 -0.91 8.16
N PRO A 40 -23.67 -0.31 8.93
CA PRO A 40 -24.81 0.35 8.34
C PRO A 40 -24.35 1.48 7.43
N THR A 41 -24.86 1.47 6.20
CA THR A 41 -24.57 2.46 5.16
C THR A 41 -25.35 3.76 5.34
N THR A 42 -26.38 3.74 6.17
CA THR A 42 -27.23 4.90 6.51
C THR A 42 -27.43 4.97 8.02
N PHE A 43 -27.49 6.19 8.55
CA PHE A 43 -27.80 6.45 9.97
C PHE A 43 -29.16 7.12 10.14
N GLU A 44 -29.91 7.22 9.05
CA GLU A 44 -31.32 7.57 9.11
C GLU A 44 -32.13 6.33 9.49
N PRO A 45 -33.16 6.48 10.34
CA PRO A 45 -34.10 5.40 10.60
C PRO A 45 -34.78 4.96 9.32
N SER A 46 -34.55 3.70 8.93
CA SER A 46 -35.32 3.06 7.87
C SER A 46 -36.80 2.93 8.27
N ASP A 47 -37.67 2.70 7.29
CA ASP A 47 -39.09 2.45 7.57
C ASP A 47 -39.29 1.19 8.44
N GLU A 48 -38.38 0.20 8.34
CA GLU A 48 -38.37 -0.96 9.22
C GLU A 48 -37.94 -0.59 10.65
N ASP A 49 -36.94 0.28 10.82
CA ASP A 49 -36.52 0.74 12.14
C ASP A 49 -37.64 1.52 12.84
N ARG A 50 -38.37 2.35 12.10
CA ARG A 50 -39.52 3.12 12.61
C ARG A 50 -40.69 2.21 13.01
N LYS A 51 -40.86 1.07 12.33
CA LYS A 51 -41.86 0.05 12.69
C LYS A 51 -41.42 -0.81 13.87
N LYS A 52 -40.11 -1.07 13.98
CA LYS A 52 -39.52 -1.92 15.02
C LYS A 52 -39.43 -1.22 16.37
N PHE A 53 -39.15 0.07 16.38
CA PHE A 53 -39.05 0.88 17.58
C PHE A 53 -40.21 1.89 17.61
N GLU A 54 -41.32 1.50 18.25
CA GLU A 54 -42.51 2.35 18.41
C GLU A 54 -42.23 3.62 19.23
N ASN A 55 -41.26 3.54 20.15
CA ASN A 55 -40.82 4.66 20.97
C ASN A 55 -39.67 5.45 20.28
N PRO A 56 -39.84 6.77 20.04
CA PRO A 56 -38.80 7.62 19.46
C PRO A 56 -37.49 7.65 20.26
N GLU A 57 -37.54 7.49 21.59
CA GLU A 57 -36.34 7.48 22.44
C GLU A 57 -35.48 6.23 22.18
N ASP A 58 -36.12 5.06 22.08
CA ASP A 58 -35.43 3.78 21.81
C ASP A 58 -34.84 3.75 20.40
N LEU A 59 -35.55 4.32 19.43
CA LEU A 59 -35.05 4.50 18.07
C LEU A 59 -33.79 5.38 18.05
N ASN A 60 -33.79 6.49 18.79
CA ASN A 60 -32.63 7.39 18.89
C ASN A 60 -31.43 6.71 19.58
N ILE A 61 -31.67 5.91 20.62
CA ILE A 61 -30.63 5.12 21.28
C ILE A 61 -29.99 4.14 20.29
N GLU A 62 -30.79 3.43 19.49
CA GLU A 62 -30.28 2.49 18.50
C GLU A 62 -29.48 3.20 17.40
N MET A 63 -29.93 4.36 16.90
CA MET A 63 -29.17 5.15 15.93
C MET A 63 -27.82 5.64 16.51
N LYS A 64 -27.82 6.11 17.77
CA LYS A 64 -26.58 6.48 18.46
C LYS A 64 -25.63 5.28 18.61
N LYS A 65 -26.16 4.10 18.91
CA LYS A 65 -25.38 2.86 19.03
C LYS A 65 -24.74 2.48 17.69
N ARG A 66 -25.50 2.54 16.59
CA ARG A 66 -24.96 2.32 15.23
C ARG A 66 -23.83 3.29 14.94
N LYS A 67 -24.03 4.59 15.19
CA LYS A 67 -23.01 5.62 14.98
C LYS A 67 -21.76 5.38 15.83
N GLY A 68 -21.95 4.99 17.09
CA GLY A 68 -20.88 4.61 17.99
C GLY A 68 -20.07 3.41 17.48
N LYS A 69 -20.74 2.37 16.96
CA LYS A 69 -20.08 1.18 16.39
C LYS A 69 -19.24 1.55 15.17
N MET A 70 -19.77 2.37 14.27
CA MET A 70 -19.04 2.87 13.09
C MET A 70 -17.76 3.62 13.48
N LEU A 71 -17.86 4.59 14.41
CA LEU A 71 -16.69 5.35 14.88
C LEU A 71 -15.66 4.47 15.60
N ALA A 72 -16.13 3.50 16.39
CA ALA A 72 -15.25 2.53 17.04
C ALA A 72 -14.51 1.67 16.01
N ASN A 73 -15.19 1.25 14.92
CA ASN A 73 -14.58 0.51 13.83
C ASN A 73 -13.54 1.35 13.07
N MET A 74 -13.79 2.64 12.81
CA MET A 74 -12.77 3.52 12.21
C MET A 74 -11.52 3.62 13.09
N LYS A 75 -11.69 3.79 14.40
CA LYS A 75 -10.57 3.79 15.35
C LYS A 75 -9.85 2.44 15.38
N PHE A 76 -10.57 1.34 15.27
CA PHE A 76 -9.99 0.01 15.23
C PHE A 76 -9.15 -0.20 13.97
N ILE A 77 -9.69 0.11 12.79
CA ILE A 77 -8.97 0.09 11.50
C ILE A 77 -7.69 0.92 11.59
N GLY A 78 -7.78 2.15 12.10
CA GLY A 78 -6.61 3.01 12.29
C GLY A 78 -5.55 2.38 13.20
N ASN A 79 -5.98 1.76 14.30
CA ASN A 79 -5.07 1.06 15.22
C ASN A 79 -4.40 -0.18 14.62
N LEU A 80 -5.08 -0.90 13.72
CA LEU A 80 -4.49 -2.01 12.98
C LEU A 80 -3.44 -1.51 11.98
N PHE A 81 -3.74 -0.42 11.27
CA PHE A 81 -2.79 0.22 10.36
C PHE A 81 -1.52 0.68 11.08
N LEU A 82 -1.65 1.39 12.21
CA LEU A 82 -0.50 1.83 13.02
C LEU A 82 0.39 0.67 13.53
N ARG A 83 -0.12 -0.56 13.51
CA ARG A 83 0.58 -1.79 13.92
C ARG A 83 1.04 -2.63 12.72
N GLN A 84 1.00 -2.09 11.50
CA GLN A 84 1.36 -2.78 10.27
C GLN A 84 0.57 -4.08 10.07
N LEU A 85 -0.70 -4.08 10.47
CA LEU A 85 -1.63 -5.20 10.23
C LEU A 85 -2.52 -4.94 9.01
N LEU A 86 -2.59 -3.70 8.54
CA LEU A 86 -3.29 -3.30 7.32
C LEU A 86 -2.33 -2.57 6.39
N ALA A 87 -2.41 -2.88 5.09
CA ALA A 87 -1.65 -2.20 4.05
C ALA A 87 -2.29 -0.84 3.70
N VAL A 88 -1.46 0.07 3.17
CA VAL A 88 -1.87 1.41 2.70
C VAL A 88 -3.05 1.34 1.71
N LYS A 89 -3.07 0.33 0.83
CA LYS A 89 -4.16 0.12 -0.15
C LYS A 89 -5.52 -0.09 0.53
N VAL A 90 -5.57 -0.77 1.67
CA VAL A 90 -6.83 -1.02 2.42
C VAL A 90 -7.38 0.30 2.95
N ILE A 91 -6.53 1.18 3.47
CA ILE A 91 -6.94 2.53 3.89
C ILE A 91 -7.47 3.33 2.69
N GLY A 92 -6.79 3.22 1.55
CA GLY A 92 -7.26 3.78 0.27
C GLY A 92 -8.68 3.36 -0.07
N GLN A 93 -8.97 2.06 0.02
CA GLN A 93 -10.27 1.50 -0.26
C GLN A 93 -11.34 1.98 0.74
N VAL A 94 -11.06 1.94 2.04
CA VAL A 94 -12.00 2.40 3.08
C VAL A 94 -12.40 3.86 2.86
N VAL A 95 -11.42 4.75 2.59
CA VAL A 95 -11.73 6.17 2.33
C VAL A 95 -12.49 6.34 1.02
N HIS A 96 -12.13 5.56 -0.01
CA HIS A 96 -12.84 5.56 -1.28
C HIS A 96 -14.32 5.19 -1.11
N ASP A 97 -14.62 4.17 -0.33
CA ASP A 97 -15.99 3.67 -0.16
C ASP A 97 -16.85 4.63 0.68
N LEU A 98 -16.24 5.41 1.58
CA LEU A 98 -16.95 6.38 2.41
C LEU A 98 -17.28 7.70 1.70
N ILE A 99 -16.35 8.26 0.91
CA ILE A 99 -16.51 9.61 0.33
C ILE A 99 -16.33 9.70 -1.19
N GLY A 100 -15.90 8.61 -1.84
CA GLY A 100 -15.55 8.54 -3.26
C GLY A 100 -14.30 9.37 -3.61
N ILE A 101 -13.45 8.89 -4.51
CA ILE A 101 -12.23 9.63 -4.94
C ILE A 101 -12.34 10.14 -6.38
N LYS A 102 -13.36 9.73 -7.15
CA LYS A 102 -13.58 10.17 -8.53
C LYS A 102 -14.75 11.16 -8.63
N GLN A 103 -14.52 12.30 -9.27
CA GLN A 103 -15.57 13.21 -9.71
C GLN A 103 -16.34 12.55 -10.86
N GLY A 104 -17.67 12.52 -10.79
CA GLY A 104 -18.47 12.15 -11.97
C GLY A 104 -19.89 11.68 -11.70
N GLU A 105 -20.10 10.69 -10.83
CA GLU A 105 -21.39 9.96 -10.85
C GLU A 105 -21.89 9.48 -9.48
N ASN A 106 -21.14 9.68 -8.39
CA ASN A 106 -21.57 9.21 -7.07
C ASN A 106 -22.45 10.25 -6.35
N PRO A 107 -23.53 9.81 -5.66
CA PRO A 107 -24.28 10.68 -4.78
C PRO A 107 -23.37 11.32 -3.73
N LEU A 108 -23.74 12.52 -3.27
CA LEU A 108 -22.98 13.21 -2.23
C LEU A 108 -22.92 12.34 -0.97
N PRO A 109 -21.73 12.09 -0.39
CA PRO A 109 -21.62 11.31 0.82
C PRO A 109 -22.33 12.02 1.98
N GLU A 110 -22.92 11.25 2.88
CA GLU A 110 -23.55 11.78 4.07
C GLU A 110 -22.52 12.37 5.04
N GLU A 111 -22.94 13.34 5.87
CA GLU A 111 -22.06 14.06 6.81
C GLU A 111 -21.28 13.13 7.76
N HIS A 112 -21.92 12.05 8.20
CA HIS A 112 -21.33 11.11 9.13
C HIS A 112 -20.18 10.30 8.50
N MET A 113 -20.23 10.05 7.17
CA MET A 113 -19.15 9.36 6.45
C MET A 113 -17.91 10.24 6.40
N ILE A 114 -18.11 11.54 6.17
CA ILE A 114 -17.03 12.55 6.18
C ILE A 114 -16.41 12.63 7.58
N GLU A 115 -17.23 12.63 8.63
CA GLU A 115 -16.77 12.58 10.03
C GLU A 115 -15.91 11.34 10.30
N CYS A 116 -16.34 10.17 9.82
CA CYS A 116 -15.59 8.91 9.94
C CYS A 116 -14.22 8.97 9.24
N VAL A 117 -14.18 9.51 8.02
CA VAL A 117 -12.93 9.71 7.29
C VAL A 117 -12.02 10.68 8.06
N CYS A 118 -12.54 11.80 8.55
CA CYS A 118 -11.73 12.77 9.27
C CYS A 118 -11.13 12.18 10.56
N GLU A 119 -11.91 11.41 11.32
CA GLU A 119 -11.44 10.71 12.51
C GLU A 119 -10.36 9.67 12.18
N LEU A 120 -10.56 8.86 11.13
CA LEU A 120 -9.57 7.88 10.68
C LEU A 120 -8.27 8.56 10.27
N LEU A 121 -8.33 9.58 9.41
CA LEU A 121 -7.16 10.29 8.90
C LEU A 121 -6.45 11.05 10.02
N GLN A 122 -7.15 11.62 10.99
CA GLN A 122 -6.53 12.20 12.17
C GLN A 122 -5.78 11.15 13.00
N ALA A 123 -6.29 9.93 13.09
CA ALA A 123 -5.68 8.85 13.86
C ALA A 123 -4.46 8.21 13.18
N ILE A 124 -4.32 8.29 11.85
CA ILE A 124 -3.23 7.61 11.11
C ILE A 124 -2.35 8.55 10.27
N GLY A 125 -2.75 9.81 10.14
CA GLY A 125 -2.26 10.72 9.11
C GLY A 125 -0.75 10.91 9.10
N PHE A 126 -0.15 11.06 10.27
CA PHE A 126 1.31 11.16 10.40
C PHE A 126 2.00 9.92 9.83
N THR A 127 1.63 8.73 10.30
CA THR A 127 2.20 7.46 9.82
C THR A 127 1.97 7.22 8.33
N LEU A 128 0.83 7.68 7.80
CA LEU A 128 0.50 7.52 6.39
C LEU A 128 1.38 8.44 5.51
N ASP A 129 1.61 9.68 5.94
CA ASP A 129 2.49 10.64 5.26
C ASP A 129 3.98 10.25 5.27
N GLU A 130 4.42 9.30 6.11
CA GLU A 130 5.83 8.83 6.16
C GLU A 130 6.29 8.12 4.87
N THR A 131 5.35 7.67 4.03
CA THR A 131 5.64 6.92 2.81
C THR A 131 5.21 7.70 1.57
N GLN A 132 5.95 7.61 0.48
CA GLN A 132 5.61 8.32 -0.77
C GLN A 132 4.22 7.93 -1.30
N GLN A 133 3.84 6.65 -1.19
CA GLN A 133 2.53 6.17 -1.59
C GLN A 133 1.42 6.74 -0.69
N GLY A 134 1.64 6.74 0.63
CA GLY A 134 0.66 7.25 1.58
C GLY A 134 0.49 8.77 1.51
N GLU A 135 1.57 9.52 1.29
CA GLU A 135 1.53 10.97 1.04
C GLU A 135 0.68 11.30 -0.21
N SER A 136 0.88 10.54 -1.31
CA SER A 136 0.09 10.69 -2.54
C SER A 136 -1.40 10.43 -2.33
N LEU A 137 -1.74 9.39 -1.56
CA LEU A 137 -3.12 9.11 -1.17
C LEU A 137 -3.70 10.22 -0.29
N MET A 138 -2.95 10.69 0.70
CA MET A 138 -3.39 11.76 1.59
C MET A 138 -3.63 13.07 0.83
N ASN A 139 -2.83 13.36 -0.21
CA ASN A 139 -3.09 14.48 -1.12
C ASN A 139 -4.43 14.32 -1.86
N SER A 140 -4.72 13.11 -2.33
CA SER A 140 -5.98 12.79 -3.00
C SER A 140 -7.19 12.93 -2.05
N PHE A 141 -7.06 12.43 -0.80
CA PHE A 141 -8.11 12.58 0.22
C PHE A 141 -8.34 14.04 0.60
N ALA A 142 -7.26 14.80 0.81
CA ALA A 142 -7.33 16.21 1.14
C ALA A 142 -8.00 17.03 0.04
N ALA A 143 -7.68 16.75 -1.23
CA ALA A 143 -8.34 17.37 -2.38
C ALA A 143 -9.84 17.06 -2.39
N ARG A 144 -10.23 15.80 -2.21
CA ARG A 144 -11.63 15.39 -2.15
C ARG A 144 -12.40 16.04 -1.00
N LEU A 145 -11.84 16.06 0.20
CA LEU A 145 -12.48 16.70 1.36
C LEU A 145 -12.67 18.21 1.13
N LYS A 146 -11.67 18.85 0.52
CA LYS A 146 -11.77 20.26 0.14
C LYS A 146 -12.88 20.49 -0.90
N ASP A 147 -12.97 19.65 -1.93
CA ASP A 147 -14.06 19.70 -2.91
C ASP A 147 -15.41 19.57 -2.23
N LEU A 148 -15.58 18.57 -1.35
CA LEU A 148 -16.81 18.34 -0.59
C LEU A 148 -17.20 19.56 0.25
N SER A 149 -16.25 20.18 0.96
CA SER A 149 -16.52 21.40 1.76
C SER A 149 -17.03 22.57 0.91
N GLY A 150 -16.65 22.63 -0.37
CA GLY A 150 -17.02 23.66 -1.33
C GLY A 150 -18.34 23.42 -2.07
N VAL A 151 -18.91 22.21 -1.99
CA VAL A 151 -20.15 21.87 -2.71
C VAL A 151 -21.31 22.75 -2.23
N ARG A 152 -22.07 23.27 -3.20
CA ARG A 152 -23.27 24.07 -2.96
C ARG A 152 -24.50 23.42 -3.61
N ASN A 153 -25.63 23.47 -2.91
CA ASN A 153 -26.95 23.09 -3.39
C ASN A 153 -27.91 24.29 -3.17
N ASN A 154 -28.56 24.75 -4.24
CA ASN A 154 -29.47 25.91 -4.22
C ASN A 154 -28.88 27.16 -3.52
N GLY A 155 -27.62 27.47 -3.83
CA GLY A 155 -26.90 28.64 -3.29
C GLY A 155 -26.35 28.48 -1.86
N ARG A 156 -26.74 27.42 -1.14
CA ARG A 156 -26.25 27.11 0.21
C ARG A 156 -25.21 26.00 0.16
N HIS A 157 -24.33 25.93 1.17
CA HIS A 157 -23.41 24.80 1.28
C HIS A 157 -24.18 23.49 1.46
N ALA A 158 -23.73 22.43 0.81
CA ALA A 158 -24.33 21.11 0.93
C ALA A 158 -24.13 20.49 2.33
N TYR A 159 -23.03 20.86 3.01
CA TYR A 159 -22.68 20.35 4.33
C TYR A 159 -22.75 21.44 5.41
N SER A 160 -23.06 21.02 6.63
CA SER A 160 -23.13 21.84 7.83
C SER A 160 -21.79 22.51 8.16
N LYS A 161 -21.85 23.62 8.90
CA LYS A 161 -20.65 24.32 9.37
C LYS A 161 -19.75 23.41 10.21
N ARG A 162 -20.35 22.49 11.00
CA ARG A 162 -19.59 21.52 11.80
C ARG A 162 -18.68 20.65 10.93
N ILE A 163 -19.21 20.10 9.83
CA ILE A 163 -18.44 19.28 8.90
C ILE A 163 -17.39 20.10 8.17
N GLN A 164 -17.72 21.32 7.74
CA GLN A 164 -16.73 22.23 7.13
C GLN A 164 -15.56 22.48 8.08
N PHE A 165 -15.83 22.83 9.35
CA PHE A 165 -14.80 23.03 10.36
C PHE A 165 -14.00 21.77 10.66
N GLN A 166 -14.62 20.59 10.61
CA GLN A 166 -13.93 19.32 10.81
C GLN A 166 -12.94 19.03 9.68
N ILE A 167 -13.35 19.28 8.43
CA ILE A 167 -12.48 19.17 7.25
C ILE A 167 -11.32 20.17 7.37
N ASP A 168 -11.63 21.45 7.61
CA ASP A 168 -10.61 22.50 7.74
C ASP A 168 -9.62 22.19 8.86
N GLY A 169 -10.12 21.70 10.01
CA GLY A 169 -9.30 21.29 11.15
C GLY A 169 -8.35 20.14 10.82
N LEU A 170 -8.78 19.14 10.03
CA LEU A 170 -7.91 18.06 9.57
C LEU A 170 -6.83 18.58 8.60
N LEU A 171 -7.21 19.41 7.63
CA LEU A 171 -6.28 19.97 6.64
C LEU A 171 -5.22 20.85 7.32
N GLU A 172 -5.63 21.66 8.29
CA GLU A 172 -4.71 22.51 9.06
C GLU A 172 -3.80 21.67 9.97
N LEU A 173 -4.33 20.62 10.59
CA LEU A 173 -3.54 19.68 11.37
C LEU A 173 -2.44 19.04 10.51
N ARG A 174 -2.74 18.63 9.27
CA ARG A 174 -1.75 18.09 8.33
C ARG A 174 -0.69 19.13 7.95
N LYS A 175 -1.09 20.38 7.64
CA LYS A 175 -0.14 21.47 7.36
C LYS A 175 0.81 21.71 8.54
N ASN A 176 0.29 21.60 9.76
CA ASN A 176 1.08 21.68 10.99
C ASN A 176 1.80 20.36 11.33
N LYS A 177 2.09 19.52 10.33
CA LYS A 177 2.80 18.24 10.47
C LYS A 177 2.22 17.33 11.56
N TRP A 178 0.90 17.30 11.67
CA TRP A 178 0.15 16.49 12.63
C TRP A 178 0.41 16.83 14.11
N MET A 179 0.95 18.02 14.41
CA MET A 179 1.20 18.46 15.78
C MET A 179 -0.06 19.07 16.41
N LYS A 180 -0.50 18.53 17.56
CA LYS A 180 -1.64 19.00 18.34
C LYS A 180 -1.19 19.50 19.71
N LYS A 181 -1.67 20.68 20.12
CA LYS A 181 -1.50 21.19 21.48
C LYS A 181 -2.56 20.55 22.39
N LEU A 182 -2.13 19.83 23.41
CA LEU A 182 -2.98 19.22 24.43
C LEU A 182 -2.81 19.95 25.75
N PHE A 183 -3.90 20.10 26.49
CA PHE A 183 -3.87 20.63 27.85
C PHE A 183 -3.29 19.56 28.78
N LYS A 184 -2.28 19.91 29.58
CA LYS A 184 -1.74 19.03 30.62
C LYS A 184 -2.73 18.98 31.78
N GLU A 185 -3.54 17.93 31.84
CA GLU A 185 -4.37 17.65 33.01
C GLU A 185 -3.48 17.11 34.14
N GLN A 186 -2.95 18.01 34.98
CA GLN A 186 -2.21 17.61 36.18
C GLN A 186 -3.19 17.39 37.32
N ALA A 187 -3.62 16.15 37.53
CA ALA A 187 -4.20 15.74 38.82
C ALA A 187 -3.07 15.74 39.86
N LYS A 188 -2.83 16.89 40.51
CA LYS A 188 -1.85 17.00 41.60
C LYS A 188 -2.43 16.37 42.87
N THR A 189 -1.66 15.51 43.52
CA THR A 189 -2.01 14.94 44.83
C THR A 189 -2.04 16.05 45.88
N LYS A 190 -2.93 15.99 46.90
CA LYS A 190 -3.05 17.04 47.95
C LYS A 190 -1.70 17.48 48.57
N LYS A 191 -0.76 16.53 48.74
CA LYS A 191 0.61 16.83 49.23
C LYS A 191 1.43 17.67 48.25
N ALA A 192 1.34 17.40 46.95
CA ALA A 192 2.06 18.16 45.92
C ALA A 192 1.55 19.61 45.82
N VAL A 193 0.26 19.83 46.07
CA VAL A 193 -0.34 21.18 46.12
C VAL A 193 0.15 21.96 47.35
N GLN A 194 0.28 21.30 48.52
CA GLN A 194 0.79 21.93 49.74
C GLN A 194 2.28 22.29 49.64
N GLU A 195 3.12 21.37 49.13
CA GLU A 195 4.55 21.63 48.94
C GLU A 195 4.83 22.73 47.89
N GLU A 196 3.99 22.83 46.87
CA GLU A 196 4.08 23.87 45.85
C GLU A 196 3.61 25.23 46.39
N GLN A 197 2.53 25.28 47.18
CA GLN A 197 2.10 26.49 47.89
C GLN A 197 3.16 26.97 48.89
N GLU A 198 3.82 26.07 49.62
CA GLU A 198 4.92 26.42 50.53
C GLU A 198 6.17 26.92 49.77
N ARG A 199 6.45 26.37 48.59
CA ARG A 199 7.52 26.85 47.71
C ARG A 199 7.20 28.21 47.09
N GLU A 200 5.96 28.46 46.71
CA GLU A 200 5.49 29.73 46.16
C GLU A 200 5.47 30.84 47.22
N GLN A 201 5.10 30.52 48.48
CA GLN A 201 5.21 31.47 49.59
C GLN A 201 6.66 31.85 49.89
N ARG A 202 7.62 30.93 49.68
CA ARG A 202 9.06 31.19 49.84
C ARG A 202 9.67 31.99 48.68
N ASN A 203 9.12 31.91 47.47
CA ASN A 203 9.60 32.64 46.29
C ASN A 203 8.57 33.69 45.86
N HIS A 204 8.62 34.87 46.48
CA HIS A 204 7.89 36.04 45.99
C HIS A 204 8.43 36.46 44.60
N GLY A 205 7.73 36.09 43.52
CA GLY A 205 7.87 36.77 42.21
C GLY A 205 7.92 35.94 40.93
N GLY A 206 7.79 34.61 40.97
CA GLY A 206 7.78 33.79 39.74
C GLY A 206 6.38 33.61 39.14
N LYS A 207 5.97 34.45 38.19
CA LYS A 207 4.75 34.18 37.39
C LYS A 207 4.95 32.92 36.55
N VAL A 208 4.19 31.86 36.85
CA VAL A 208 4.07 30.67 35.99
C VAL A 208 3.36 31.10 34.70
N GLY A 209 4.11 31.19 33.59
CA GLY A 209 3.55 31.55 32.28
C GLY A 209 2.64 30.45 31.70
N PRO A 210 1.69 30.81 30.82
CA PRO A 210 0.72 29.89 30.23
C PRO A 210 1.33 28.77 29.36
N ASP A 211 2.61 28.85 29.00
CA ASP A 211 3.33 27.82 28.24
C ASP A 211 3.55 26.50 29.00
N ASN A 212 3.48 26.51 30.34
CA ASN A 212 3.67 25.27 31.10
C ASN A 212 2.43 24.36 31.13
N MET A 213 1.29 24.86 30.62
CA MET A 213 -0.03 24.23 30.70
C MET A 213 -0.36 23.35 29.48
N PHE A 214 0.38 23.49 28.38
CA PHE A 214 0.14 22.75 27.14
C PHE A 214 1.33 21.87 26.77
N SER A 215 1.07 20.64 26.31
CA SER A 215 2.06 19.76 25.68
C SER A 215 1.75 19.62 24.20
N VAL A 216 2.76 19.75 23.33
CA VAL A 216 2.63 19.43 21.91
C VAL A 216 2.81 17.93 21.74
N GLN A 217 1.83 17.27 21.11
CA GLN A 217 1.91 15.86 20.76
C GLN A 217 1.61 15.70 19.26
N THR A 218 2.45 14.94 18.56
CA THR A 218 2.16 14.51 17.19
C THR A 218 1.14 13.38 17.22
N VAL A 219 0.00 13.55 16.53
CA VAL A 219 -1.03 12.53 16.45
C VAL A 219 -0.78 11.57 15.30
N GLY A 220 -1.26 10.33 15.44
CA GLY A 220 -1.11 9.29 14.42
C GLY A 220 0.30 8.76 14.24
N VAL A 221 1.17 8.93 15.25
CA VAL A 221 2.45 8.25 15.35
C VAL A 221 2.23 6.78 15.72
N ARG A 222 3.04 5.88 15.14
CA ARG A 222 3.02 4.47 15.54
C ARG A 222 3.37 4.31 17.03
N PRO A 223 2.76 3.34 17.73
CA PRO A 223 3.13 3.07 19.11
C PRO A 223 4.62 2.69 19.24
N ALA A 224 5.36 3.32 20.17
CA ALA A 224 6.81 3.15 20.31
C ALA A 224 7.29 1.69 20.48
N TYR A 225 6.48 0.83 21.12
CA TYR A 225 6.81 -0.59 21.25
C TYR A 225 6.92 -1.31 19.89
N MET A 226 6.32 -0.77 18.83
CA MET A 226 6.47 -1.32 17.47
C MET A 226 7.91 -1.18 16.99
N ASP A 227 8.57 -0.07 17.31
CA ASP A 227 9.98 0.16 16.99
C ASP A 227 10.89 -0.69 17.87
N GLU A 228 10.54 -0.87 19.14
CA GLU A 228 11.23 -1.79 20.05
C GLU A 228 11.14 -3.24 19.57
N ILE A 229 9.98 -3.68 19.04
CA ILE A 229 9.79 -5.02 18.50
C ILE A 229 10.49 -5.17 17.14
N ALA A 230 10.49 -4.14 16.29
CA ALA A 230 11.30 -4.14 15.07
C ALA A 230 12.79 -4.26 15.43
N SER A 231 13.23 -3.55 16.46
CA SER A 231 14.58 -3.62 17.01
C SER A 231 14.87 -4.96 17.69
N GLN A 232 13.89 -5.58 18.36
CA GLN A 232 14.00 -6.91 18.93
C GLN A 232 14.03 -7.98 17.85
N LYS A 233 13.24 -7.87 16.77
CA LYS A 233 13.35 -8.72 15.57
C LYS A 233 14.72 -8.56 14.92
N LYS A 234 15.28 -7.34 14.87
CA LYS A 234 16.66 -7.11 14.44
C LYS A 234 17.67 -7.78 15.40
N ARG A 235 17.44 -7.73 16.72
CA ARG A 235 18.29 -8.36 17.75
C ARG A 235 18.16 -9.89 17.81
N THR A 236 16.98 -10.48 17.63
CA THR A 236 16.78 -11.94 17.53
C THR A 236 17.28 -12.46 16.19
N LYS A 237 17.12 -11.72 15.08
CA LYS A 237 17.84 -12.00 13.81
C LYS A 237 19.38 -11.91 13.96
N ALA A 238 19.89 -11.15 14.94
CA ALA A 238 21.31 -11.05 15.26
C ALA A 238 21.78 -12.13 16.27
N ALA A 239 20.93 -12.56 17.20
CA ALA A 239 21.25 -13.58 18.19
C ALA A 239 21.07 -15.02 17.68
N ASP A 240 20.14 -15.25 16.75
CA ASP A 240 20.03 -16.49 15.97
C ASP A 240 21.04 -16.51 14.80
N GLY A 241 21.71 -15.37 14.58
CA GLY A 241 22.93 -15.25 13.80
C GLY A 241 24.13 -15.71 14.62
N GLY A 242 24.27 -17.03 14.76
CA GLY A 242 25.62 -17.60 14.66
C GLY A 242 26.28 -16.97 13.44
N ASN A 243 27.57 -16.65 13.56
CA ASN A 243 28.38 -15.89 12.60
C ASN A 243 28.56 -16.59 11.23
N SER A 244 27.58 -17.37 10.76
CA SER A 244 27.53 -18.03 9.48
C SER A 244 26.66 -17.24 8.49
N LYS A 245 27.29 -16.88 7.38
CA LYS A 245 26.65 -16.43 6.14
C LYS A 245 25.45 -17.34 5.84
N PRO A 246 24.22 -16.81 5.67
CA PRO A 246 23.08 -17.65 5.29
C PRO A 246 23.36 -18.31 3.95
N LYS A 247 23.03 -19.59 3.84
CA LYS A 247 23.20 -20.34 2.59
C LYS A 247 22.30 -19.72 1.52
N PHE A 248 22.86 -19.34 0.38
CA PHE A 248 22.11 -18.80 -0.74
C PHE A 248 21.46 -19.95 -1.53
N ASP A 249 20.25 -20.34 -1.15
CA ASP A 249 19.48 -21.40 -1.80
C ASP A 249 18.08 -20.93 -2.20
N GLN A 250 17.33 -21.80 -2.91
CA GLN A 250 16.01 -21.47 -3.42
C GLN A 250 15.02 -21.13 -2.29
N ALA A 251 15.14 -21.79 -1.13
CA ALA A 251 14.28 -21.52 0.01
C ALA A 251 14.57 -20.12 0.57
N TYR A 252 15.83 -19.73 0.65
CA TYR A 252 16.24 -18.40 1.05
C TYR A 252 15.69 -17.32 0.11
N VAL A 253 15.84 -17.49 -1.21
CA VAL A 253 15.34 -16.53 -2.22
C VAL A 253 13.81 -16.42 -2.19
N LYS A 254 13.09 -17.54 -2.01
CA LYS A 254 11.63 -17.52 -1.83
C LYS A 254 11.20 -16.77 -0.57
N LYS A 255 11.92 -16.96 0.53
CA LYS A 255 11.65 -16.31 1.82
C LYS A 255 11.79 -14.79 1.74
N ILE A 256 12.88 -14.29 1.14
CA ILE A 256 13.08 -12.84 0.98
C ILE A 256 12.05 -12.23 0.01
N CYS A 257 11.63 -12.96 -1.03
CA CYS A 257 10.56 -12.54 -1.94
C CYS A 257 9.22 -12.41 -1.21
N GLN A 258 8.88 -13.39 -0.36
CA GLN A 258 7.67 -13.33 0.47
C GLN A 258 7.69 -12.14 1.44
N TYR A 259 8.80 -11.92 2.14
CA TYR A 259 8.93 -10.78 3.05
C TYR A 259 8.78 -9.43 2.35
N TYR A 260 9.37 -9.29 1.16
CA TYR A 260 9.17 -8.10 0.35
C TYR A 260 7.71 -7.96 -0.12
N GLY A 261 7.04 -9.06 -0.48
CA GLY A 261 5.62 -9.04 -0.86
C GLY A 261 4.70 -8.57 0.27
N GLU A 262 5.03 -8.89 1.53
CA GLU A 262 4.27 -8.47 2.70
C GLU A 262 4.54 -7.00 3.10
N ASP A 263 5.82 -6.60 3.12
CA ASP A 263 6.22 -5.31 3.72
C ASP A 263 6.49 -4.21 2.68
N GLN A 264 6.73 -4.56 1.40
CA GLN A 264 7.10 -3.67 0.28
C GLN A 264 8.28 -2.72 0.57
N GLN A 265 9.18 -3.13 1.46
CA GLN A 265 10.37 -2.36 1.84
C GLN A 265 11.60 -2.81 1.06
N GLY A 266 12.05 -1.97 0.12
CA GLY A 266 13.24 -2.27 -0.69
C GLY A 266 14.55 -2.32 0.12
N ASP A 267 14.66 -1.56 1.21
CA ASP A 267 15.88 -1.54 2.03
C ASP A 267 16.08 -2.88 2.73
N THR A 268 15.00 -3.47 3.28
CA THR A 268 15.01 -4.81 3.88
C THR A 268 15.38 -5.89 2.86
N LEU A 269 14.85 -5.79 1.64
CA LEU A 269 15.20 -6.72 0.55
C LEU A 269 16.70 -6.63 0.19
N GLN A 270 17.25 -5.42 0.13
CA GLN A 270 18.68 -5.22 -0.11
C GLN A 270 19.54 -5.78 1.02
N GLU A 271 19.17 -5.50 2.28
CA GLU A 271 19.88 -6.00 3.44
C GLU A 271 19.90 -7.53 3.46
N ASP A 272 18.74 -8.17 3.27
CA ASP A 272 18.64 -9.63 3.25
C ASP A 272 19.43 -10.21 2.05
N TRP A 273 19.27 -9.68 0.83
CA TRP A 273 20.04 -10.15 -0.34
C TRP A 273 21.57 -10.01 -0.14
N ALA A 274 22.02 -8.86 0.36
CA ALA A 274 23.44 -8.58 0.58
C ALA A 274 24.03 -9.40 1.73
N LYS A 275 23.24 -9.75 2.76
CA LYS A 275 23.68 -10.58 3.89
C LYS A 275 24.19 -11.95 3.45
N ALA A 276 23.56 -12.52 2.43
CA ALA A 276 23.97 -13.80 1.88
C ALA A 276 25.19 -13.71 0.95
N GLN A 277 25.71 -12.51 0.66
CA GLN A 277 26.88 -12.25 -0.20
C GLN A 277 27.00 -13.24 -1.37
N PRO A 278 25.96 -13.35 -2.24
CA PRO A 278 25.98 -14.32 -3.31
C PRO A 278 27.12 -14.03 -4.28
N THR A 279 27.78 -15.09 -4.74
CA THR A 279 28.68 -15.05 -5.90
C THR A 279 27.91 -14.65 -7.17
N LYS A 280 28.62 -14.42 -8.27
CA LYS A 280 27.98 -14.09 -9.55
C LYS A 280 27.09 -15.24 -10.04
N GLU A 281 27.54 -16.47 -9.85
CA GLU A 281 26.84 -17.71 -10.20
C GLU A 281 25.61 -17.91 -9.32
N GLU A 282 25.73 -17.69 -8.01
CA GLU A 282 24.59 -17.73 -7.08
C GLU A 282 23.58 -16.62 -7.39
N THR A 283 24.03 -15.41 -7.74
CA THR A 283 23.15 -14.30 -8.14
C THR A 283 22.36 -14.67 -9.40
N LYS A 284 23.03 -15.28 -10.39
CA LYS A 284 22.37 -15.77 -11.62
C LYS A 284 21.34 -16.85 -11.28
N GLN A 285 21.71 -17.81 -10.44
CA GLN A 285 20.81 -18.89 -10.02
C GLN A 285 19.62 -18.37 -9.21
N GLY A 286 19.83 -17.36 -8.37
CA GLY A 286 18.79 -16.67 -7.61
C GLY A 286 17.80 -15.96 -8.54
N LEU A 287 18.31 -15.31 -9.58
CA LEU A 287 17.47 -14.73 -10.62
C LEU A 287 16.68 -15.79 -11.38
N ASP A 288 17.29 -16.93 -11.74
CA ASP A 288 16.58 -18.04 -12.38
C ASP A 288 15.41 -18.53 -11.52
N TRP A 289 15.62 -18.74 -10.21
CA TRP A 289 14.53 -19.12 -9.31
C TRP A 289 13.41 -18.09 -9.21
N LEU A 290 13.75 -16.79 -9.30
CA LEU A 290 12.75 -15.71 -9.33
C LEU A 290 11.98 -15.74 -10.65
N LEU A 291 12.66 -15.86 -11.79
CA LEU A 291 12.02 -15.96 -13.09
C LEU A 291 11.07 -17.17 -13.15
N ASP A 292 11.53 -18.35 -12.73
CA ASP A 292 10.71 -19.57 -12.66
C ASP A 292 9.46 -19.34 -11.79
N SER A 293 9.65 -18.76 -10.59
CA SER A 293 8.52 -18.45 -9.71
C SER A 293 7.54 -17.42 -10.30
N GLY A 294 8.00 -16.54 -11.19
CA GLY A 294 7.15 -15.57 -11.87
C GLY A 294 6.39 -16.20 -13.04
N PHE A 295 7.07 -16.98 -13.86
CA PHE A 295 6.47 -17.65 -15.01
C PHE A 295 5.47 -18.75 -14.60
N ASP A 296 5.78 -19.53 -13.57
CA ASP A 296 5.00 -20.72 -13.19
C ASP A 296 3.74 -20.41 -12.36
N ASP A 297 3.72 -19.31 -11.61
CA ASP A 297 2.66 -19.03 -10.63
C ASP A 297 2.02 -17.66 -10.85
N ARG A 298 0.80 -17.68 -11.42
CA ARG A 298 -0.02 -16.48 -11.66
C ARG A 298 -0.19 -15.60 -10.43
N SER A 299 -0.27 -16.18 -9.23
CA SER A 299 -0.48 -15.40 -8.00
C SER A 299 0.77 -14.64 -7.56
N LYS A 300 1.95 -15.04 -8.04
CA LYS A 300 3.25 -14.45 -7.67
C LYS A 300 3.81 -13.51 -8.72
N GLN A 301 3.28 -13.50 -9.94
CA GLN A 301 3.76 -12.68 -11.07
C GLN A 301 4.09 -11.24 -10.68
N ASP A 302 3.14 -10.53 -10.06
CA ASP A 302 3.31 -9.12 -9.71
C ASP A 302 4.33 -8.89 -8.60
N VAL A 303 4.37 -9.75 -7.58
CA VAL A 303 5.31 -9.62 -6.45
C VAL A 303 6.72 -9.93 -6.93
N THR A 304 6.90 -11.01 -7.69
CA THR A 304 8.22 -11.41 -8.21
C THR A 304 8.76 -10.37 -9.19
N ALA A 305 7.91 -9.81 -10.06
CA ALA A 305 8.28 -8.70 -10.95
C ALA A 305 8.78 -7.47 -10.18
N GLN A 306 8.13 -7.13 -9.06
CA GLN A 306 8.57 -6.03 -8.19
C GLN A 306 9.91 -6.32 -7.54
N VAL A 307 10.13 -7.53 -7.03
CA VAL A 307 11.39 -7.94 -6.41
C VAL A 307 12.52 -7.81 -7.43
N ILE A 308 12.37 -8.36 -8.64
CA ILE A 308 13.41 -8.27 -9.68
C ILE A 308 13.69 -6.81 -10.05
N ALA A 309 12.66 -5.99 -10.24
CA ALA A 309 12.84 -4.57 -10.57
C ALA A 309 13.59 -3.82 -9.47
N GLU A 310 13.29 -4.10 -8.19
CA GLU A 310 13.96 -3.46 -7.06
C GLU A 310 15.43 -3.94 -6.90
N LEU A 311 15.70 -5.24 -7.10
CA LEU A 311 17.06 -5.79 -7.08
C LEU A 311 17.95 -5.18 -8.18
N VAL A 312 17.40 -5.00 -9.38
CA VAL A 312 18.10 -4.38 -10.51
C VAL A 312 18.31 -2.87 -10.28
N LYS A 313 17.28 -2.15 -9.81
CA LYS A 313 17.37 -0.73 -9.43
C LYS A 313 18.49 -0.49 -8.41
N ARG A 314 18.65 -1.40 -7.46
CA ARG A 314 19.68 -1.36 -6.41
C ARG A 314 21.03 -1.93 -6.84
N ARG A 315 21.17 -2.34 -8.10
CA ARG A 315 22.40 -2.88 -8.72
C ARG A 315 22.88 -4.17 -8.06
N LEU A 316 21.98 -4.93 -7.43
CA LEU A 316 22.27 -6.27 -6.90
C LEU A 316 22.21 -7.33 -7.99
N ILE A 317 21.36 -7.12 -9.00
CA ILE A 317 21.30 -7.92 -10.23
C ILE A 317 21.69 -7.01 -11.40
N PRO A 318 22.76 -7.35 -12.16
CA PRO A 318 23.13 -6.59 -13.34
C PRO A 318 22.07 -6.68 -14.45
N TRP A 319 21.86 -5.58 -15.18
CA TRP A 319 20.92 -5.53 -16.31
C TRP A 319 21.24 -6.55 -17.41
N ASP A 320 22.53 -6.79 -17.70
CA ASP A 320 22.93 -7.80 -18.69
C ASP A 320 22.56 -9.22 -18.27
N MET A 321 22.69 -9.54 -16.98
CA MET A 321 22.27 -10.84 -16.43
C MET A 321 20.76 -11.00 -16.54
N LEU A 322 19.99 -9.96 -16.23
CA LEU A 322 18.53 -9.99 -16.45
C LEU A 322 18.17 -10.19 -17.92
N LYS A 323 18.84 -9.49 -18.83
CA LYS A 323 18.64 -9.65 -20.27
C LYS A 323 18.93 -11.08 -20.72
N ASP A 324 20.08 -11.65 -20.37
CA ASP A 324 20.49 -12.99 -20.79
C ASP A 324 19.53 -14.07 -20.27
N ASN A 325 19.17 -14.02 -18.98
CA ASN A 325 18.27 -14.99 -18.38
C ASN A 325 16.83 -14.84 -18.91
N LEU A 326 16.37 -13.61 -19.15
CA LEU A 326 15.05 -13.37 -19.75
C LEU A 326 15.00 -13.85 -21.21
N SER A 327 16.05 -13.61 -22.01
CA SER A 327 16.12 -14.13 -23.39
C SER A 327 15.92 -15.64 -23.44
N ALA A 328 16.64 -16.38 -22.58
CA ALA A 328 16.54 -17.84 -22.53
C ALA A 328 15.13 -18.33 -22.16
N ARG A 329 14.40 -17.59 -21.32
CA ARG A 329 12.99 -17.90 -20.98
C ARG A 329 12.02 -17.51 -22.08
N LEU A 330 12.28 -16.43 -22.81
CA LEU A 330 11.45 -15.98 -23.93
C LEU A 330 11.53 -16.95 -25.12
N GLU A 331 12.71 -17.52 -25.39
CA GLU A 331 12.88 -18.53 -26.46
C GLU A 331 11.94 -19.74 -26.30
N SER A 332 11.69 -20.17 -25.06
CA SER A 332 10.77 -21.27 -24.74
C SER A 332 9.36 -20.80 -24.32
N LEU A 333 9.01 -19.53 -24.51
CA LEU A 333 7.77 -18.98 -23.98
C LEU A 333 6.53 -19.63 -24.61
N SER A 334 6.55 -19.88 -25.91
CA SER A 334 5.43 -20.52 -26.62
C SER A 334 5.13 -21.90 -26.03
N ASP A 335 6.18 -22.70 -25.77
CA ASP A 335 6.03 -24.02 -25.19
C ASP A 335 5.57 -23.95 -23.73
N MET A 336 6.15 -23.03 -22.96
CA MET A 336 5.76 -22.78 -21.57
C MET A 336 4.28 -22.37 -21.45
N MET A 337 3.76 -21.62 -22.42
CA MET A 337 2.35 -21.21 -22.45
C MET A 337 1.38 -22.38 -22.71
N MET A 338 1.86 -23.53 -23.20
CA MET A 338 1.05 -24.74 -23.29
C MET A 338 0.74 -25.32 -21.90
N ASP A 339 1.74 -25.32 -21.01
CA ASP A 339 1.60 -25.82 -19.63
C ASP A 339 1.05 -24.75 -18.68
N VAL A 340 1.46 -23.50 -18.88
CA VAL A 340 1.11 -22.34 -18.06
C VAL A 340 0.52 -21.23 -18.94
N PRO A 341 -0.80 -21.25 -19.21
CA PRO A 341 -1.45 -20.33 -20.17
C PRO A 341 -1.36 -18.83 -19.86
N HIS A 342 -0.81 -18.46 -18.70
CA HIS A 342 -0.68 -17.07 -18.23
C HIS A 342 0.78 -16.63 -18.07
N ALA A 343 1.75 -17.40 -18.58
CA ALA A 343 3.17 -17.12 -18.45
C ALA A 343 3.57 -15.74 -19.03
N ASP A 344 2.93 -15.32 -20.12
CA ASP A 344 3.05 -13.99 -20.73
C ASP A 344 2.69 -12.84 -19.76
N GLY A 345 1.75 -13.08 -18.85
CA GLY A 345 1.35 -12.17 -17.77
C GLY A 345 2.54 -11.72 -16.90
N PHE A 346 3.50 -12.61 -16.67
CA PHE A 346 4.71 -12.27 -15.92
C PHE A 346 5.60 -11.30 -16.69
N VAL A 347 5.77 -11.51 -18.01
CA VAL A 347 6.55 -10.60 -18.88
C VAL A 347 5.92 -9.20 -18.88
N HIS A 348 4.59 -9.13 -18.96
CA HIS A 348 3.87 -7.86 -18.87
C HIS A 348 4.16 -7.14 -17.55
N ALA A 349 4.06 -7.85 -16.42
CA ALA A 349 4.33 -7.30 -15.10
C ALA A 349 5.78 -6.85 -14.94
N LEU A 350 6.75 -7.70 -15.29
CA LEU A 350 8.17 -7.42 -15.17
C LEU A 350 8.57 -6.20 -16.00
N MET A 351 8.24 -6.18 -17.29
CA MET A 351 8.63 -5.08 -18.17
C MET A 351 7.95 -3.76 -17.77
N ALA A 352 6.67 -3.79 -17.36
CA ALA A 352 6.00 -2.61 -16.84
C ALA A 352 6.73 -2.05 -15.60
N ARG A 353 7.13 -2.93 -14.67
CA ARG A 353 7.89 -2.55 -13.46
C ARG A 353 9.26 -1.97 -13.77
N LEU A 354 9.98 -2.55 -14.73
CA LEU A 354 11.27 -2.02 -15.19
C LEU A 354 11.11 -0.64 -15.84
N PHE A 355 10.10 -0.43 -16.68
CA PHE A 355 9.84 0.89 -17.27
C PHE A 355 9.50 1.95 -16.21
N MET A 356 8.80 1.58 -15.14
CA MET A 356 8.49 2.46 -14.01
C MET A 356 9.72 2.89 -13.19
N LEU A 357 10.90 2.31 -13.43
CA LEU A 357 12.16 2.77 -12.83
C LEU A 357 12.63 4.14 -13.37
N GLY A 358 12.03 4.65 -14.45
CA GLY A 358 12.32 5.98 -14.98
C GLY A 358 13.78 6.11 -15.43
N ASP A 359 14.52 7.05 -14.83
CA ASP A 359 15.92 7.32 -15.18
C ASP A 359 16.87 6.14 -14.88
N ALA A 360 16.47 5.21 -14.00
CA ALA A 360 17.24 4.02 -13.71
C ALA A 360 17.00 2.88 -14.72
N PHE A 361 16.05 3.01 -15.65
CA PHE A 361 15.77 2.02 -16.68
C PHE A 361 16.92 1.91 -17.69
N ASN A 362 17.37 0.68 -17.96
CA ASN A 362 18.36 0.41 -18.99
C ASN A 362 17.71 -0.32 -20.18
N SER A 363 17.87 0.22 -21.40
CA SER A 363 17.29 -0.37 -22.62
C SER A 363 17.93 -1.69 -23.03
N VAL A 364 19.05 -2.11 -22.43
CA VAL A 364 19.70 -3.39 -22.77
C VAL A 364 18.75 -4.57 -22.59
N VAL A 365 17.82 -4.52 -21.63
CA VAL A 365 16.82 -5.58 -21.41
C VAL A 365 15.85 -5.73 -22.58
N LEU A 366 15.62 -4.67 -23.37
CA LEU A 366 14.78 -4.73 -24.57
C LEU A 366 15.38 -5.61 -25.66
N LYS A 367 16.70 -5.86 -25.62
CA LYS A 367 17.34 -6.79 -26.55
C LYS A 367 16.83 -8.22 -26.40
N ALA A 368 16.32 -8.61 -25.22
CA ALA A 368 15.68 -9.92 -25.03
C ALA A 368 14.40 -10.04 -25.88
N LEU A 369 13.54 -9.01 -25.82
CA LEU A 369 12.34 -8.93 -26.67
C LEU A 369 12.68 -8.78 -28.16
N GLN A 370 13.73 -8.01 -28.47
CA GLN A 370 14.18 -7.83 -29.85
C GLN A 370 14.64 -9.17 -30.46
N ALA A 371 15.45 -9.94 -29.74
CA ALA A 371 15.92 -11.25 -30.19
C ALA A 371 14.74 -12.21 -30.42
N PHE A 372 13.82 -12.27 -29.45
CA PHE A 372 12.61 -13.08 -29.54
C PHE A 372 11.78 -12.77 -30.80
N VAL A 373 11.56 -11.49 -31.10
CA VAL A 373 10.76 -11.07 -32.26
C VAL A 373 11.51 -11.21 -33.59
N SER A 374 12.82 -10.95 -33.60
CA SER A 374 13.60 -10.87 -34.85
C SER A 374 13.89 -12.25 -35.46
N HIS A 375 14.00 -13.28 -34.62
CA HIS A 375 14.32 -14.65 -35.05
C HIS A 375 13.11 -15.59 -35.07
N GLY A 376 11.94 -15.08 -34.69
CA GLY A 376 10.70 -15.83 -34.62
C GLY A 376 9.99 -16.00 -35.96
N ASP A 377 9.22 -17.08 -36.07
CA ASP A 377 8.20 -17.27 -37.11
C ASP A 377 7.02 -16.29 -36.94
N ASP A 378 6.02 -16.38 -37.80
CA ASP A 378 4.88 -15.44 -37.78
C ASP A 378 4.05 -15.56 -36.49
N GLU A 379 3.93 -16.75 -35.90
CA GLU A 379 3.25 -16.94 -34.61
C GLU A 379 4.07 -16.34 -33.47
N THR A 380 5.40 -16.50 -33.48
CA THR A 380 6.29 -15.85 -32.51
C THR A 380 6.22 -14.34 -32.59
N LYS A 381 6.17 -13.76 -33.80
CA LYS A 381 5.99 -12.32 -34.00
C LYS A 381 4.64 -11.82 -33.48
N LYS A 382 3.57 -12.57 -33.72
CA LYS A 382 2.23 -12.29 -33.19
C LYS A 382 2.21 -12.34 -31.66
N LEU A 383 2.86 -13.34 -31.05
CA LEU A 383 3.05 -13.42 -29.61
C LEU A 383 3.88 -12.24 -29.09
N GLY A 384 4.96 -11.87 -29.78
CA GLY A 384 5.77 -10.69 -29.48
C GLY A 384 4.96 -9.40 -29.51
N TRP A 385 4.05 -9.23 -30.47
CA TRP A 385 3.12 -8.10 -30.51
C TRP A 385 2.18 -8.11 -29.31
N ASN A 386 1.61 -9.28 -28.97
CA ASN A 386 0.74 -9.43 -27.81
C ASN A 386 1.47 -9.09 -26.51
N LEU A 387 2.74 -9.48 -26.37
CA LEU A 387 3.58 -9.11 -25.23
C LEU A 387 3.73 -7.59 -25.11
N LEU A 388 4.09 -6.92 -26.20
CA LEU A 388 4.28 -5.45 -26.21
C LEU A 388 2.97 -4.72 -25.91
N ALA A 389 1.86 -5.17 -26.50
CA ALA A 389 0.53 -4.65 -26.21
C ALA A 389 0.13 -4.87 -24.74
N GLY A 390 0.42 -6.04 -24.18
CA GLY A 390 0.14 -6.37 -22.78
C GLY A 390 0.97 -5.54 -21.80
N ILE A 391 2.23 -5.23 -22.12
CA ILE A 391 3.07 -4.29 -21.34
C ILE A 391 2.41 -2.90 -21.29
N ILE A 392 1.96 -2.38 -22.44
CA ILE A 392 1.28 -1.08 -22.50
C ILE A 392 -0.04 -1.10 -21.70
N LYS A 393 -0.86 -2.14 -21.82
CA LYS A 393 -2.10 -2.30 -21.03
C LYS A 393 -1.83 -2.36 -19.53
N LYS A 394 -0.78 -3.08 -19.11
CA LYS A 394 -0.36 -3.15 -17.70
C LYS A 394 0.10 -1.78 -17.21
N LEU A 395 0.92 -1.06 -17.97
CA LEU A 395 1.34 0.30 -17.67
C LEU A 395 0.16 1.27 -17.59
N LYS A 396 -0.81 1.19 -18.51
CA LYS A 396 -2.02 2.02 -18.50
C LYS A 396 -2.84 1.81 -17.22
N THR A 397 -2.88 0.57 -16.73
CA THR A 397 -3.61 0.20 -15.50
C THR A 397 -2.88 0.66 -14.24
N GLU A 398 -1.55 0.54 -14.17
CA GLU A 398 -0.78 0.85 -12.96
C GLU A 398 -0.27 2.31 -12.90
N ARG A 399 0.18 2.86 -14.03
CA ARG A 399 0.82 4.18 -14.19
C ARG A 399 0.66 4.75 -15.60
N ALA A 400 -0.55 5.23 -15.93
CA ALA A 400 -0.89 5.73 -17.26
C ALA A 400 0.04 6.85 -17.77
N ASP A 401 0.61 7.66 -16.87
CA ASP A 401 1.57 8.74 -17.19
C ASP A 401 2.88 8.22 -17.81
N MET A 402 3.19 6.93 -17.64
CA MET A 402 4.40 6.31 -18.20
C MET A 402 4.22 5.84 -19.64
N VAL A 403 2.98 5.60 -20.10
CA VAL A 403 2.71 5.08 -21.45
C VAL A 403 3.30 5.99 -22.54
N PRO A 404 3.08 7.32 -22.53
CA PRO A 404 3.68 8.21 -23.53
C PRO A 404 5.22 8.17 -23.52
N LYS A 405 5.84 8.01 -22.35
CA LYS A 405 7.31 7.95 -22.22
C LYS A 405 7.88 6.66 -22.82
N VAL A 406 7.18 5.53 -22.66
CA VAL A 406 7.58 4.27 -23.29
C VAL A 406 7.40 4.34 -24.81
N LEU A 407 6.30 4.92 -25.28
CA LEU A 407 6.00 5.13 -26.71
C LEU A 407 6.84 6.22 -27.39
N GLN A 408 7.76 6.85 -26.66
CA GLN A 408 8.81 7.72 -27.23
C GLN A 408 10.15 6.99 -27.42
N LYS A 409 10.32 5.78 -26.86
CA LYS A 409 11.57 5.02 -26.99
C LYS A 409 11.64 4.36 -28.36
N SER A 410 12.63 4.77 -29.17
CA SER A 410 12.90 4.23 -30.51
C SER A 410 13.02 2.71 -30.51
N ASP A 411 13.75 2.16 -29.55
CA ASP A 411 14.05 0.73 -29.47
C ASP A 411 12.76 -0.07 -29.26
N PHE A 412 11.88 0.39 -28.37
CA PHE A 412 10.59 -0.25 -28.12
C PHE A 412 9.68 -0.21 -29.35
N LEU A 413 9.59 0.94 -30.02
CA LEU A 413 8.78 1.06 -31.24
C LEU A 413 9.35 0.26 -32.41
N SER A 414 10.67 0.10 -32.49
CA SER A 414 11.34 -0.73 -33.51
C SER A 414 10.99 -2.21 -33.32
N ILE A 415 10.97 -2.69 -32.07
CA ILE A 415 10.57 -4.07 -31.76
C ILE A 415 9.08 -4.26 -32.09
N ALA A 416 8.23 -3.29 -31.72
CA ALA A 416 6.79 -3.34 -32.03
C ALA A 416 6.50 -3.34 -33.54
N ALA A 417 7.22 -2.51 -34.29
CA ALA A 417 7.16 -2.48 -35.76
C ALA A 417 7.54 -3.84 -36.36
N THR A 418 8.62 -4.45 -35.87
CA THR A 418 9.09 -5.77 -36.33
C THR A 418 8.07 -6.86 -36.01
N ALA A 419 7.51 -6.87 -34.80
CA ALA A 419 6.50 -7.84 -34.36
C ALA A 419 5.20 -7.73 -35.16
N ARG A 420 4.83 -6.51 -35.56
CA ARG A 420 3.58 -6.24 -36.30
C ARG A 420 3.74 -6.28 -37.81
N GLY A 421 4.97 -6.22 -38.33
CA GLY A 421 5.24 -6.07 -39.75
C GLY A 421 4.82 -4.72 -40.32
N CYS A 422 4.95 -3.63 -39.54
CA CYS A 422 4.57 -2.28 -39.95
C CYS A 422 5.66 -1.23 -39.64
N SER A 423 5.42 0.04 -39.95
CA SER A 423 6.34 1.12 -39.59
C SER A 423 6.26 1.45 -38.09
N SER A 424 7.32 2.01 -37.51
CA SER A 424 7.32 2.45 -36.10
C SER A 424 6.24 3.49 -35.78
N GLN A 425 5.87 4.34 -36.75
CA GLN A 425 4.76 5.29 -36.58
C GLN A 425 3.41 4.59 -36.52
N GLU A 426 3.21 3.57 -37.34
CA GLU A 426 1.96 2.79 -37.37
C GLU A 426 1.84 1.92 -36.11
N ALA A 427 2.92 1.26 -35.71
CA ALA A 427 2.99 0.51 -34.45
C ALA A 427 2.67 1.41 -33.25
N LYS A 428 3.21 2.64 -33.22
CA LYS A 428 2.92 3.62 -32.19
C LYS A 428 1.42 3.93 -32.11
N LYS A 429 0.79 4.29 -33.23
CA LYS A 429 -0.66 4.59 -33.26
C LYS A 429 -1.51 3.43 -32.77
N GLN A 430 -1.17 2.20 -33.17
CA GLN A 430 -1.89 1.01 -32.72
C GLN A 430 -1.73 0.78 -31.22
N LEU A 431 -0.53 0.97 -30.66
CA LEU A 431 -0.30 0.84 -29.22
C LEU A 431 -0.95 1.97 -28.41
N GLU A 432 -1.05 3.20 -28.95
CA GLU A 432 -1.74 4.33 -28.33
C GLU A 432 -3.27 4.11 -28.24
N SER A 433 -3.83 3.30 -29.15
CA SER A 433 -5.26 2.98 -29.19
C SER A 433 -5.70 1.91 -28.18
N LEU A 434 -4.76 1.18 -27.57
CA LEU A 434 -4.98 0.21 -26.50
C LEU A 434 -5.23 0.92 -25.18
#